data_AF-A0A970SSB2-F1
#
_entry.id   AF-A0A970SSB2-F1
#
_cell.length_a   1.000
_cell.length_b   1.000
_cell.length_c   1.000
_cell.angle_alpha   90.00
_cell.angle_beta   90.00
_cell.angle_gamma   90.00
#
_symmetry.space_group_name_H-M   'P 1'
#
loop_
_entity.id
_entity.type
_entity.pdbx_description
1 polymer ?
#
loop_
_entity_poly.entity_id
_entity_poly.type
_entity_poly.pdbx_seq_one_letter_code
_entity_poly.pdbx_strand_id
1 'polypeptide(L)'
;LLGKVNPSGKLAETWPLKYEDVSSASSFPGDDVNVLYKESLYVGYRYFDKAKVKVNFPFGYGLSYTTFDYQNFVVKENKGIIDLSFDLSNTGQFNGKEVVQLYVSYDDLDFRPIKELKAFEKIALDVNETKKVTLTLKEEDLKIYDVKQKTFVFPGGKISVHVGSSSQDLHFTHTLTFKKNEITTLDVPKSYQSLKHPFNVSDQEFAKLFKDEVLPLAIKAKKPYTLNSTLRDIKHTLIGKIIYKKTLDMIEKMDVEDEATKRMFLESALTLPLRGYVMSGFLTHNNIKGIVALANRRLFSGLFYFIKK
;
A
#
# COMPACT_ATOMS: atom_id res chain seq x y z
N LEU A 1 -26.99 2.41 13.44
CA LEU A 1 -27.88 1.35 12.94
C LEU A 1 -29.32 1.86 12.76
N LEU A 2 -29.97 2.42 13.80
CA LEU A 2 -31.37 2.88 13.74
C LEU A 2 -31.63 4.15 12.89
N GLY A 3 -30.82 4.47 11.89
CA GLY A 3 -31.06 5.66 11.05
C GLY A 3 -30.84 7.03 11.69
N LYS A 4 -30.53 7.12 13.00
CA LYS A 4 -30.28 8.40 13.71
C LYS A 4 -29.18 9.26 13.07
N VAL A 5 -28.23 8.63 12.40
CA VAL A 5 -27.20 9.27 11.57
C VAL A 5 -27.13 8.49 10.26
N ASN A 6 -27.23 9.20 9.13
CA ASN A 6 -27.07 8.63 7.80
C ASN A 6 -25.59 8.27 7.54
N PRO A 7 -25.25 7.01 7.19
CA PRO A 7 -23.88 6.63 6.86
C PRO A 7 -23.35 7.44 5.68
N SER A 8 -22.08 7.83 5.79
CA SER A 8 -21.39 8.65 4.79
C SER A 8 -19.87 8.40 4.80
N GLY A 9 -19.44 7.27 5.34
CA GLY A 9 -18.06 6.82 5.23
C GLY A 9 -17.81 6.26 3.83
N LYS A 10 -16.61 6.49 3.30
CA LYS A 10 -16.13 5.85 2.07
C LYS A 10 -14.88 5.04 2.40
N LEU A 11 -14.68 3.92 1.72
CA LEU A 11 -13.53 3.04 1.94
C LEU A 11 -12.22 3.74 1.57
N ALA A 12 -11.25 3.71 2.47
CA ALA A 12 -9.90 4.21 2.23
C ALA A 12 -9.00 3.16 1.53
N GLU A 13 -9.50 1.94 1.34
CA GLU A 13 -8.78 0.81 0.76
C GLU A 13 -9.72 -0.01 -0.11
N THR A 14 -9.17 -0.74 -1.08
CA THR A 14 -9.93 -1.71 -1.86
C THR A 14 -10.11 -2.98 -1.05
N TRP A 15 -11.32 -3.55 -1.03
CA TRP A 15 -11.57 -4.88 -0.45
C TRP A 15 -11.51 -5.94 -1.55
N PRO A 16 -10.42 -6.72 -1.63
CA PRO A 16 -10.28 -7.75 -2.66
C PRO A 16 -11.26 -8.91 -2.43
N LEU A 17 -11.46 -9.75 -3.46
CA LEU A 17 -12.23 -10.99 -3.32
C LEU A 17 -11.50 -12.01 -2.45
N LYS A 18 -10.17 -12.10 -2.62
CA LYS A 18 -9.26 -12.91 -1.81
C LYS A 18 -7.89 -12.25 -1.73
N TYR A 19 -7.09 -12.63 -0.74
CA TYR A 19 -5.77 -12.01 -0.50
C TYR A 19 -4.83 -12.17 -1.70
N GLU A 20 -4.88 -13.31 -2.39
CA GLU A 20 -4.03 -13.61 -3.55
C GLU A 20 -4.27 -12.68 -4.74
N ASP A 21 -5.35 -11.90 -4.74
CA ASP A 21 -5.62 -10.90 -5.76
C ASP A 21 -4.83 -9.61 -5.54
N VAL A 22 -4.26 -9.39 -4.36
CA VAL A 22 -3.45 -8.20 -4.07
C VAL A 22 -2.14 -8.27 -4.85
N SER A 23 -1.70 -7.17 -5.46
CA SER A 23 -0.50 -7.12 -6.30
C SER A 23 0.78 -7.55 -5.57
N SER A 24 0.86 -7.34 -4.26
CA SER A 24 1.98 -7.74 -3.41
C SER A 24 1.85 -9.15 -2.81
N ALA A 25 0.75 -9.87 -3.02
CA ALA A 25 0.48 -11.13 -2.32
C ALA A 25 1.54 -12.21 -2.58
N SER A 26 2.16 -12.20 -3.76
CA SER A 26 3.21 -13.16 -4.15
C SER A 26 4.61 -12.74 -3.69
N SER A 27 4.83 -11.46 -3.38
CA SER A 27 6.14 -10.91 -3.00
C SER A 27 6.26 -10.57 -1.51
N PHE A 28 5.15 -10.43 -0.80
CA PHE A 28 5.12 -10.18 0.64
C PHE A 28 5.09 -11.50 1.43
N PRO A 29 5.87 -11.65 2.53
CA PRO A 29 6.70 -10.65 3.21
C PRO A 29 8.18 -10.64 2.75
N GLY A 30 8.47 -11.07 1.52
CA GLY A 30 9.84 -11.06 0.97
C GLY A 30 10.72 -12.24 1.40
N ASP A 31 12.03 -12.04 1.42
CA ASP A 31 13.06 -13.09 1.64
C ASP A 31 13.78 -13.01 3.00
N ASP A 32 13.04 -12.64 4.04
CA ASP A 32 13.49 -12.38 5.43
C ASP A 32 14.38 -11.15 5.62
N VAL A 33 15.00 -10.64 4.55
CA VAL A 33 15.90 -9.46 4.59
C VAL A 33 15.30 -8.30 3.82
N ASN A 34 14.74 -8.56 2.64
CA ASN A 34 14.21 -7.55 1.76
C ASN A 34 12.76 -7.86 1.35
N VAL A 35 11.99 -6.79 1.14
CA VAL A 35 10.69 -6.84 0.46
C VAL A 35 10.80 -5.98 -0.78
N LEU A 36 10.69 -6.60 -1.95
CA LEU A 36 10.68 -5.88 -3.22
C LEU A 36 9.25 -5.42 -3.53
N TYR A 37 9.05 -4.11 -3.62
CA TYR A 37 7.77 -3.48 -3.94
C TYR A 37 7.56 -3.50 -5.46
N LYS A 38 7.46 -4.72 -5.99
CA LYS A 38 7.40 -5.02 -7.43
C LYS A 38 6.17 -4.41 -8.08
N GLU A 39 5.11 -4.21 -7.33
CA GLU A 39 3.90 -3.55 -7.80
C GLU A 39 4.13 -2.07 -8.14
N SER A 40 5.20 -1.44 -7.64
CA SER A 40 5.56 -0.06 -7.93
C SER A 40 4.36 0.89 -7.71
N LEU A 41 3.92 1.62 -8.74
CA LEU A 41 2.76 2.51 -8.68
C LEU A 41 1.41 1.78 -8.54
N TYR A 42 1.38 0.47 -8.76
CA TYR A 42 0.17 -0.34 -8.83
C TYR A 42 -0.19 -0.94 -7.47
N VAL A 43 -0.46 -0.06 -6.51
CA VAL A 43 -0.91 -0.43 -5.15
C VAL A 43 -2.40 -0.15 -4.99
N GLY A 44 -3.15 -1.11 -4.44
CA GLY A 44 -4.58 -0.98 -4.19
C GLY A 44 -5.37 -0.78 -5.50
N TYR A 45 -6.37 0.12 -5.50
CA TYR A 45 -7.23 0.35 -6.67
C TYR A 45 -6.47 0.65 -7.96
N ARG A 46 -5.25 1.23 -7.86
CA ARG A 46 -4.38 1.49 -9.01
C ARG A 46 -4.05 0.21 -9.78
N TYR A 47 -3.82 -0.90 -9.06
CA TYR A 47 -3.65 -2.23 -9.65
C TYR A 47 -4.98 -2.81 -10.12
N PHE A 48 -5.98 -2.86 -9.24
CA PHE A 48 -7.26 -3.53 -9.55
C PHE A 48 -7.92 -2.93 -10.80
N ASP A 49 -7.89 -1.60 -10.95
CA ASP A 49 -8.40 -0.92 -12.13
C ASP A 49 -7.57 -1.26 -13.38
N LYS A 50 -6.24 -1.11 -13.32
CA LYS A 50 -5.34 -1.33 -14.47
C LYS A 50 -5.33 -2.78 -14.95
N ALA A 51 -5.36 -3.75 -14.04
CA ALA A 51 -5.41 -5.17 -14.33
C ALA A 51 -6.86 -5.70 -14.52
N LYS A 52 -7.88 -4.84 -14.38
CA LYS A 52 -9.31 -5.18 -14.51
C LYS A 52 -9.76 -6.34 -13.60
N VAL A 53 -9.27 -6.33 -12.36
CA VAL A 53 -9.55 -7.36 -11.36
C VAL A 53 -10.81 -6.98 -10.59
N LYS A 54 -11.75 -7.93 -10.46
CA LYS A 54 -12.97 -7.74 -9.68
C LYS A 54 -12.67 -7.69 -8.19
N VAL A 55 -13.43 -6.88 -7.46
CA VAL A 55 -13.25 -6.63 -6.03
C VAL A 55 -14.61 -6.72 -5.33
N ASN A 56 -14.62 -7.00 -4.03
CA ASN A 56 -15.85 -6.95 -3.24
C ASN A 56 -16.35 -5.51 -3.15
N PHE A 57 -15.46 -4.60 -2.75
CA PHE A 57 -15.77 -3.17 -2.68
C PHE A 57 -14.58 -2.35 -3.18
N PRO A 58 -14.82 -1.42 -4.13
CA PRO A 58 -13.75 -0.59 -4.66
C PRO A 58 -13.34 0.52 -3.69
N PHE A 59 -12.18 1.11 -3.94
CA PHE A 59 -11.72 2.28 -3.21
C PHE A 59 -12.73 3.43 -3.33
N GLY A 60 -12.93 4.16 -2.24
CA GLY A 60 -13.90 5.25 -2.19
C GLY A 60 -15.36 4.80 -2.22
N TYR A 61 -15.67 3.51 -2.14
CA TYR A 61 -17.05 3.01 -2.08
C TYR A 61 -17.68 3.26 -0.71
N GLY A 62 -18.97 3.58 -0.69
CA GLY A 62 -19.75 3.70 0.54
C GLY A 62 -21.18 4.13 0.25
N LEU A 63 -22.12 3.44 0.89
CA LEU A 63 -23.56 3.66 0.74
C LEU A 63 -24.08 4.76 1.66
N SER A 64 -25.26 5.26 1.32
CA SER A 64 -26.05 6.20 2.12
C SER A 64 -27.50 5.73 2.18
N TYR A 65 -28.27 6.22 3.16
CA TYR A 65 -29.72 6.05 3.19
C TYR A 65 -30.45 7.03 2.26
N THR A 66 -29.74 7.96 1.64
CA THR A 66 -30.28 8.86 0.63
C THR A 66 -29.55 8.69 -0.71
N THR A 67 -30.06 9.31 -1.76
CA THR A 67 -29.47 9.32 -3.10
C THR A 67 -28.99 10.72 -3.45
N PHE A 68 -27.91 10.79 -4.23
CA PHE A 68 -27.36 12.05 -4.70
C PHE A 68 -27.31 12.05 -6.22
N ASP A 69 -27.63 13.19 -6.81
CA ASP A 69 -27.60 13.40 -8.25
C ASP A 69 -26.58 14.49 -8.62
N TYR A 70 -25.86 14.25 -9.71
CA TYR A 70 -24.76 15.08 -10.19
C TYR A 70 -25.15 15.69 -11.53
N GLN A 71 -25.23 17.01 -11.62
CA GLN A 71 -25.67 17.70 -12.84
C GLN A 71 -24.81 18.93 -13.18
N ASN A 72 -25.02 19.50 -14.37
CA ASN A 72 -24.47 20.79 -14.78
C ASN A 72 -22.93 20.89 -14.66
N PHE A 73 -22.23 19.84 -15.10
CA PHE A 73 -20.77 19.79 -15.04
C PHE A 73 -20.12 20.81 -15.99
N VAL A 74 -19.23 21.61 -15.43
CA VAL A 74 -18.47 22.65 -16.13
C VAL A 74 -17.02 22.57 -15.71
N VAL A 75 -16.12 22.54 -16.69
CA VAL A 75 -14.68 22.64 -16.48
C VAL A 75 -14.21 24.01 -16.98
N LYS A 76 -13.47 24.74 -16.15
CA LYS A 76 -12.85 26.01 -16.53
C LYS A 76 -11.36 25.94 -16.25
N GLU A 77 -10.56 26.24 -17.26
CA GLU A 77 -9.12 26.37 -17.13
C GLU A 77 -8.71 27.84 -17.22
N ASN A 78 -7.94 28.32 -16.25
CA ASN A 78 -7.40 29.68 -16.25
C ASN A 78 -6.00 29.68 -15.63
N LYS A 79 -4.97 29.99 -16.43
CA LYS A 79 -3.56 30.13 -15.98
C LYS A 79 -3.07 28.93 -15.14
N GLY A 80 -3.34 27.71 -15.58
CA GLY A 80 -2.90 26.49 -14.90
C GLY A 80 -3.71 26.10 -13.65
N ILE A 81 -4.82 26.80 -13.39
CA ILE A 81 -5.85 26.41 -12.43
C ILE A 81 -7.03 25.85 -13.20
N ILE A 82 -7.46 24.65 -12.84
CA ILE A 82 -8.59 23.94 -13.45
C ILE A 82 -9.67 23.80 -12.39
N ASP A 83 -10.78 24.50 -12.56
CA ASP A 83 -11.94 24.42 -11.69
C ASP A 83 -12.99 23.51 -12.33
N LEU A 84 -13.35 22.45 -11.62
CA LEU A 84 -14.36 21.49 -12.00
C LEU A 84 -15.59 21.73 -11.12
N SER A 85 -16.63 22.33 -11.70
CA SER A 85 -17.85 22.69 -10.98
C SER A 85 -19.05 21.87 -11.45
N PHE A 86 -19.94 21.53 -10.54
CA PHE A 86 -21.20 20.85 -10.83
C PHE A 86 -22.22 21.12 -9.72
N ASP A 87 -23.48 20.85 -10.01
CA ASP A 87 -24.56 20.90 -9.03
C ASP A 87 -24.74 19.49 -8.44
N LEU A 88 -24.71 19.41 -7.11
CA LEU A 88 -24.92 18.20 -6.35
C LEU A 88 -26.22 18.32 -5.57
N SER A 89 -27.17 17.44 -5.86
CA SER A 89 -28.51 17.46 -5.24
C SER A 89 -28.74 16.22 -4.40
N ASN A 90 -29.32 16.38 -3.22
CA ASN A 90 -29.85 15.24 -2.45
C ASN A 90 -31.29 14.95 -2.90
N THR A 91 -31.46 13.85 -3.62
CA THR A 91 -32.73 13.47 -4.27
C THR A 91 -33.52 12.42 -3.49
N GLY A 92 -32.98 11.95 -2.35
CA GLY A 92 -33.65 10.95 -1.52
C GLY A 92 -34.45 11.56 -0.37
N GLN A 93 -34.84 10.70 0.57
CA GLN A 93 -35.78 11.05 1.66
C GLN A 93 -35.11 11.43 2.98
N PHE A 94 -33.77 11.39 3.04
CA PHE A 94 -33.03 11.65 4.27
C PHE A 94 -31.93 12.68 4.04
N ASN A 95 -31.67 13.53 5.04
CA ASN A 95 -30.47 14.36 5.03
C ASN A 95 -29.24 13.44 4.99
N GLY A 96 -28.21 13.86 4.27
CA GLY A 96 -27.06 13.01 4.01
C GLY A 96 -25.78 13.80 3.78
N LYS A 97 -24.68 13.05 3.67
CA LYS A 97 -23.40 13.62 3.25
C LYS A 97 -22.84 12.77 2.13
N GLU A 98 -22.45 13.40 1.04
CA GLU A 98 -21.78 12.75 -0.08
C GLU A 98 -20.31 13.14 -0.09
N VAL A 99 -19.44 12.21 -0.47
CA VAL A 99 -18.02 12.47 -0.70
C VAL A 99 -17.78 12.42 -2.21
N VAL A 100 -17.64 13.61 -2.81
CA VAL A 100 -17.28 13.73 -4.22
C VAL A 100 -15.78 13.48 -4.37
N GLN A 101 -15.39 12.76 -5.42
CA GLN A 101 -14.01 12.33 -5.64
C GLN A 101 -13.56 12.72 -7.04
N LEU A 102 -12.41 13.37 -7.13
CA LEU A 102 -11.78 13.79 -8.37
C LEU A 102 -10.53 12.95 -8.64
N TYR A 103 -10.55 12.27 -9.77
CA TYR A 103 -9.47 11.45 -10.29
C TYR A 103 -8.88 12.05 -11.57
N VAL A 104 -7.59 11.78 -11.80
CA VAL A 104 -6.87 12.21 -13.00
C VAL A 104 -6.23 11.01 -13.70
N SER A 105 -6.35 10.96 -15.02
CA SER A 105 -5.74 9.97 -15.92
C SER A 105 -4.76 10.69 -16.86
N TYR A 106 -3.60 10.07 -17.09
CA TYR A 106 -2.57 10.57 -18.02
C TYR A 106 -2.59 9.71 -19.28
N ASP A 107 -3.38 10.11 -20.27
CA ASP A 107 -3.78 9.23 -21.39
C ASP A 107 -2.62 8.92 -22.36
N ASP A 108 -1.58 9.74 -22.33
CA ASP A 108 -0.36 9.57 -23.14
C ASP A 108 0.76 8.78 -22.41
N LEU A 109 0.54 8.31 -21.18
CA LEU A 109 1.58 7.64 -20.37
C LEU A 109 1.22 6.17 -20.09
N ASP A 110 2.04 5.25 -20.60
CA ASP A 110 1.77 3.81 -20.46
C ASP A 110 2.04 3.28 -19.03
N PHE A 111 3.08 3.79 -18.36
CA PHE A 111 3.49 3.39 -17.02
C PHE A 111 2.80 4.21 -15.93
N ARG A 112 1.48 4.13 -15.88
CA ARG A 112 0.65 4.81 -14.89
C ARG A 112 -0.61 4.00 -14.55
N PRO A 113 -1.16 4.17 -13.32
CA PRO A 113 -2.51 3.73 -13.00
C PRO A 113 -3.51 4.28 -14.03
N ILE A 114 -4.65 3.61 -14.21
CA ILE A 114 -5.72 4.15 -15.09
C ILE A 114 -6.08 5.57 -14.65
N LYS A 115 -6.21 5.78 -13.33
CA LYS A 115 -6.54 7.08 -12.74
C LYS A 115 -5.97 7.18 -11.32
N GLU A 116 -5.74 8.40 -10.86
CA GLU A 116 -5.20 8.73 -9.54
C GLU A 116 -6.12 9.75 -8.84
N LEU A 117 -6.55 9.48 -7.61
CA LEU A 117 -7.29 10.45 -6.78
C LEU A 117 -6.42 11.69 -6.54
N LYS A 118 -6.95 12.87 -6.83
CA LYS A 118 -6.27 14.17 -6.63
C LYS A 118 -6.98 15.08 -5.63
N ALA A 119 -8.30 15.02 -5.55
CA ALA A 119 -9.07 15.78 -4.59
C ALA A 119 -10.34 15.03 -4.18
N PHE A 120 -10.88 15.37 -3.02
CA PHE A 120 -12.20 14.96 -2.60
C PHE A 120 -12.78 15.98 -1.64
N GLU A 121 -14.10 16.07 -1.58
CA GLU A 121 -14.79 16.96 -0.65
C GLU A 121 -16.02 16.25 -0.09
N LYS A 122 -16.32 16.47 1.19
CA LYS A 122 -17.50 15.90 1.84
C LYS A 122 -18.55 16.98 2.05
N ILE A 123 -19.66 16.88 1.34
CA ILE A 123 -20.73 17.89 1.31
C ILE A 123 -21.93 17.35 2.06
N ALA A 124 -22.43 18.12 3.02
CA ALA A 124 -23.70 17.84 3.68
C ALA A 124 -24.84 18.48 2.88
N LEU A 125 -25.91 17.73 2.66
CA LEU A 125 -27.10 18.17 1.94
C LEU A 125 -28.36 17.74 2.69
N ASP A 126 -29.24 18.69 2.95
CA ASP A 126 -30.61 18.40 3.39
C ASP A 126 -31.44 17.80 2.24
N VAL A 127 -32.57 17.17 2.56
CA VAL A 127 -33.49 16.62 1.54
C VAL A 127 -33.88 17.70 0.53
N ASN A 128 -33.76 17.39 -0.76
CA ASN A 128 -34.01 18.30 -1.89
C ASN A 128 -33.08 19.52 -1.96
N GLU A 129 -32.03 19.60 -1.13
CA GLU A 129 -31.03 20.65 -1.25
C GLU A 129 -30.12 20.38 -2.46
N THR A 130 -29.78 21.46 -3.17
CA THR A 130 -28.76 21.45 -4.23
C THR A 130 -27.65 22.42 -3.83
N LYS A 131 -26.40 21.96 -3.89
CA LYS A 131 -25.21 22.80 -3.73
C LYS A 131 -24.35 22.76 -4.98
N LYS A 132 -23.82 23.93 -5.35
CA LYS A 132 -22.74 24.01 -6.32
C LYS A 132 -21.43 23.61 -5.66
N VAL A 133 -20.79 22.59 -6.19
CA VAL A 133 -19.51 22.07 -5.72
C VAL A 133 -18.43 22.45 -6.72
N THR A 134 -17.25 22.83 -6.24
CA THR A 134 -16.08 23.13 -7.10
C THR A 134 -14.86 22.43 -6.55
N LEU A 135 -14.30 21.50 -7.34
CA LEU A 135 -13.01 20.87 -7.06
C LEU A 135 -11.96 21.53 -7.95
N THR A 136 -10.85 21.98 -7.35
CA THR A 136 -9.79 22.70 -8.06
C THR A 136 -8.55 21.81 -8.20
N LEU A 137 -7.98 21.77 -9.41
CA LEU A 137 -6.64 21.25 -9.66
C LEU A 137 -5.71 22.38 -10.05
N LYS A 138 -4.48 22.32 -9.54
CA LYS A 138 -3.36 23.15 -9.96
C LYS A 138 -2.39 22.30 -10.77
N GLU A 139 -1.53 22.94 -11.54
CA GLU A 139 -0.44 22.24 -12.25
C GLU A 139 0.38 21.33 -11.32
N GLU A 140 0.62 21.75 -10.07
CA GLU A 140 1.32 20.95 -9.07
C GLU A 140 0.66 19.59 -8.81
N ASP A 141 -0.68 19.53 -8.80
CA ASP A 141 -1.44 18.31 -8.60
C ASP A 141 -1.30 17.34 -9.79
N LEU A 142 -0.91 17.86 -10.95
CA LEU A 142 -0.72 17.11 -12.19
C LEU A 142 0.71 16.64 -12.39
N LYS A 143 1.66 17.02 -11.52
CA LYS A 143 3.05 16.61 -11.66
C LYS A 143 3.26 15.13 -11.36
N ILE A 144 4.28 14.58 -12.00
CA ILE A 144 4.74 13.20 -11.88
C ILE A 144 6.20 13.22 -11.44
N TYR A 145 6.61 12.25 -10.62
CA TYR A 145 8.02 12.17 -10.23
C TYR A 145 8.85 11.58 -11.37
N ASP A 146 9.76 12.37 -11.92
CA ASP A 146 10.72 11.93 -12.92
C ASP A 146 11.99 11.44 -12.22
N VAL A 147 12.25 10.13 -12.30
CA VAL A 147 13.35 9.50 -11.59
C VAL A 147 14.75 9.91 -12.10
N LYS A 148 14.89 10.33 -13.38
CA LYS A 148 16.20 10.79 -13.88
C LYS A 148 16.44 12.24 -13.51
N GLN A 149 15.41 13.09 -13.61
CA GLN A 149 15.50 14.50 -13.21
C GLN A 149 15.44 14.68 -11.68
N LYS A 150 15.06 13.63 -10.95
CA LYS A 150 14.92 13.58 -9.49
C LYS A 150 13.99 14.68 -8.96
N THR A 151 12.97 15.04 -9.73
CA THR A 151 12.03 16.11 -9.41
C THR A 151 10.64 15.83 -9.95
N PHE A 152 9.65 16.56 -9.44
CA PHE A 152 8.28 16.54 -9.96
C PHE A 152 8.18 17.41 -11.21
N VAL A 153 7.70 16.82 -12.30
CA VAL A 153 7.53 17.47 -13.61
C VAL A 153 6.09 17.36 -14.08
N PHE A 154 5.57 18.40 -14.71
CA PHE A 154 4.24 18.35 -15.33
C PHE A 154 4.40 17.80 -16.77
N PRO A 155 3.88 16.60 -17.09
CA PRO A 155 4.12 15.98 -18.40
C PRO A 155 3.35 16.65 -19.55
N GLY A 156 2.26 17.35 -19.25
CA GLY A 156 1.33 17.84 -20.26
C GLY A 156 0.65 16.70 -21.03
N GLY A 157 0.30 16.94 -22.30
CA GLY A 157 -0.40 15.96 -23.13
C GLY A 157 -1.90 15.87 -22.81
N LYS A 158 -2.52 14.74 -23.15
CA LYS A 158 -3.93 14.46 -22.87
C LYS A 158 -4.09 14.00 -21.43
N ILE A 159 -4.86 14.77 -20.67
CA ILE A 159 -5.15 14.51 -19.27
C ILE A 159 -6.67 14.47 -19.12
N SER A 160 -7.18 13.33 -18.67
CA SER A 160 -8.61 13.17 -18.40
C SER A 160 -8.89 13.34 -16.91
N VAL A 161 -9.88 14.17 -16.59
CA VAL A 161 -10.42 14.36 -15.25
C VAL A 161 -11.71 13.58 -15.10
N HIS A 162 -11.88 12.91 -13.96
CA HIS A 162 -13.06 12.11 -13.66
C HIS A 162 -13.63 12.50 -12.30
N VAL A 163 -14.93 12.78 -12.24
CA VAL A 163 -15.63 13.09 -10.98
C VAL A 163 -16.63 11.98 -10.69
N GLY A 164 -16.64 11.48 -9.47
CA GLY A 164 -17.49 10.35 -9.07
C GLY A 164 -17.79 10.27 -7.59
N SER A 165 -18.55 9.25 -7.21
CA SER A 165 -18.89 8.91 -5.82
C SER A 165 -18.00 7.79 -5.24
N SER A 166 -17.25 7.09 -6.10
CA SER A 166 -16.24 6.06 -5.79
C SER A 166 -15.27 5.87 -6.97
N SER A 167 -14.22 5.05 -6.81
CA SER A 167 -13.29 4.78 -7.91
C SER A 167 -13.90 4.01 -9.08
N GLN A 168 -15.09 3.42 -8.92
CA GLN A 168 -15.80 2.69 -9.99
C GLN A 168 -17.17 3.27 -10.32
N ASP A 169 -17.57 4.35 -9.67
CA ASP A 169 -18.81 5.09 -9.94
C ASP A 169 -18.46 6.53 -10.30
N LEU A 170 -18.19 6.74 -11.60
CA LEU A 170 -17.76 8.01 -12.18
C LEU A 170 -18.93 8.63 -12.96
N HIS A 171 -19.30 9.84 -12.59
CA HIS A 171 -20.43 10.57 -13.16
C HIS A 171 -20.02 11.47 -14.33
N PHE A 172 -18.82 12.05 -14.24
CA PHE A 172 -18.29 12.94 -15.27
C PHE A 172 -16.89 12.52 -15.70
N THR A 173 -16.62 12.69 -16.99
CA THR A 173 -15.28 12.59 -17.58
C THR A 173 -15.09 13.72 -18.56
N HIS A 174 -13.94 14.38 -18.49
CA HIS A 174 -13.57 15.43 -19.45
C HIS A 174 -12.08 15.37 -19.73
N THR A 175 -11.68 15.56 -21.00
CA THR A 175 -10.28 15.50 -21.41
C THR A 175 -9.77 16.89 -21.73
N LEU A 176 -8.68 17.26 -21.05
CA LEU A 176 -7.91 18.48 -21.28
C LEU A 176 -6.68 18.13 -22.12
N THR A 177 -6.27 19.05 -22.99
CA THR A 177 -5.08 18.87 -23.84
C THR A 177 -4.09 19.99 -23.54
N PHE A 178 -2.95 19.62 -22.98
CA PHE A 178 -1.84 20.51 -22.69
C PHE A 178 -0.71 20.32 -23.69
N LYS A 179 0.13 21.35 -23.85
CA LYS A 179 1.42 21.19 -24.53
C LYS A 179 2.22 20.09 -23.83
N LYS A 180 2.67 19.09 -24.57
CA LYS A 180 3.56 18.05 -24.04
C LYS A 180 4.89 18.68 -23.62
N ASN A 181 5.31 18.39 -22.39
CA ASN A 181 6.61 18.76 -21.88
C ASN A 181 7.56 17.58 -21.98
N GLU A 182 8.86 17.87 -22.05
CA GLU A 182 9.87 16.84 -22.10
C GLU A 182 9.97 16.16 -20.73
N ILE A 183 9.62 14.87 -20.70
CA ILE A 183 9.80 14.01 -19.54
C ILE A 183 10.75 12.89 -19.89
N THR A 184 11.39 12.34 -18.88
CA THR A 184 12.18 11.14 -19.04
C THR A 184 11.33 9.97 -19.49
N THR A 185 11.66 9.42 -20.67
CA THR A 185 11.20 8.09 -21.04
C THR A 185 12.00 7.03 -20.27
N LEU A 186 11.29 6.21 -19.51
CA LEU A 186 11.82 4.99 -18.91
C LEU A 186 11.63 3.82 -19.88
N ASP A 187 12.62 2.93 -19.95
CA ASP A 187 12.46 1.64 -20.62
C ASP A 187 11.64 0.71 -19.71
N VAL A 188 10.33 0.95 -19.71
CA VAL A 188 9.40 0.25 -18.81
C VAL A 188 9.05 -1.11 -19.43
N PRO A 189 9.27 -2.23 -18.72
CA PRO A 189 8.84 -3.54 -19.19
C PRO A 189 7.36 -3.60 -19.55
N LYS A 190 7.00 -4.35 -20.58
CA LYS A 190 5.60 -4.53 -21.02
C LYS A 190 4.68 -5.02 -19.90
N SER A 191 5.20 -5.80 -18.96
CA SER A 191 4.49 -6.28 -17.78
C SER A 191 3.95 -5.15 -16.90
N TYR A 192 4.58 -3.96 -16.90
CA TYR A 192 4.08 -2.76 -16.22
C TYR A 192 3.19 -1.87 -17.08
N GLN A 193 3.25 -1.98 -18.41
CA GLN A 193 2.37 -1.21 -19.32
C GLN A 193 0.99 -1.87 -19.40
N SER A 194 0.96 -3.19 -19.47
CA SER A 194 -0.24 -4.03 -19.56
C SER A 194 -0.24 -5.06 -18.42
N LEU A 195 -0.73 -4.63 -17.25
CA LEU A 195 -0.80 -5.50 -16.07
C LEU A 195 -1.70 -6.71 -16.32
N LYS A 196 -1.31 -7.83 -15.72
CA LYS A 196 -2.08 -9.07 -15.70
C LYS A 196 -2.53 -9.42 -14.29
N HIS A 197 -3.51 -10.31 -14.23
CA HIS A 197 -3.96 -10.94 -13.00
C HIS A 197 -3.86 -12.48 -13.15
N PRO A 198 -3.19 -13.19 -12.23
CA PRO A 198 -2.50 -12.67 -11.04
C PRO A 198 -1.31 -11.74 -11.38
N PHE A 199 -0.95 -10.86 -10.45
CA PHE A 199 0.21 -9.98 -10.62
C PHE A 199 1.48 -10.83 -10.70
N ASN A 200 2.24 -10.66 -11.78
CA ASN A 200 3.45 -11.42 -12.02
C ASN A 200 4.48 -10.55 -12.74
N VAL A 201 5.41 -10.00 -11.96
CA VAL A 201 6.59 -9.30 -12.46
C VAL A 201 7.82 -9.95 -11.87
N SER A 202 8.78 -10.30 -12.74
CA SER A 202 10.04 -10.90 -12.32
C SER A 202 10.98 -9.87 -11.68
N ASP A 203 11.96 -10.35 -10.88
CA ASP A 203 13.00 -9.49 -10.32
C ASP A 203 13.79 -8.76 -11.41
N GLN A 204 14.03 -9.43 -12.55
CA GLN A 204 14.74 -8.85 -13.70
C GLN A 204 13.94 -7.72 -14.35
N GLU A 205 12.63 -7.87 -14.50
CA GLU A 205 11.77 -6.80 -15.02
C GLU A 205 11.67 -5.64 -14.03
N PHE A 206 11.52 -5.92 -12.73
CA PHE A 206 11.54 -4.88 -11.71
C PHE A 206 12.88 -4.11 -11.70
N ALA A 207 14.01 -4.81 -11.79
CA ALA A 207 15.34 -4.19 -11.85
C ALA A 207 15.51 -3.22 -13.03
N LYS A 208 14.84 -3.46 -14.16
CA LYS A 208 14.90 -2.54 -15.32
C LYS A 208 14.36 -1.14 -15.03
N LEU A 209 13.49 -1.00 -14.03
CA LEU A 209 13.04 0.33 -13.58
C LEU A 209 14.18 1.17 -13.00
N PHE A 210 15.28 0.54 -12.57
CA PHE A 210 16.42 1.16 -11.91
C PHE A 210 17.70 1.22 -12.76
N LYS A 211 17.61 1.01 -14.09
CA LYS A 211 18.72 1.19 -15.05
C LYS A 211 20.06 0.57 -14.59
N ASP A 212 20.07 -0.75 -14.44
CA ASP A 212 21.27 -1.56 -14.17
C ASP A 212 21.83 -1.48 -12.75
N GLU A 213 21.13 -0.85 -11.81
CA GLU A 213 21.41 -1.08 -10.39
C GLU A 213 21.11 -2.55 -10.05
N VAL A 214 22.13 -3.25 -9.54
CA VAL A 214 21.93 -4.58 -8.97
C VAL A 214 20.97 -4.42 -7.80
N LEU A 215 19.77 -4.99 -7.91
CA LEU A 215 18.84 -5.06 -6.79
C LEU A 215 19.63 -5.51 -5.57
N PRO A 216 19.47 -4.88 -4.40
CA PRO A 216 20.16 -5.32 -3.20
C PRO A 216 19.71 -6.75 -2.91
N LEU A 217 20.46 -7.73 -3.39
CA LEU A 217 20.20 -9.14 -3.14
C LEU A 217 20.34 -9.34 -1.63
N ALA A 218 19.44 -10.11 -1.03
CA ALA A 218 19.43 -10.34 0.40
C ALA A 218 20.83 -10.67 0.93
N ILE A 219 21.36 -9.75 1.72
CA ILE A 219 22.52 -10.03 2.56
C ILE A 219 21.95 -10.83 3.73
N LYS A 220 21.87 -12.16 3.56
CA LYS A 220 21.61 -13.08 4.68
C LYS A 220 22.54 -12.69 5.83
N ALA A 221 22.01 -12.54 7.03
CA ALA A 221 22.79 -12.15 8.21
C ALA A 221 24.07 -12.99 8.30
N LYS A 222 25.22 -12.35 8.01
CA LYS A 222 26.53 -12.98 8.09
C LYS A 222 27.06 -12.82 9.51
N LYS A 223 27.83 -13.81 9.95
CA LYS A 223 28.58 -13.71 11.20
C LYS A 223 29.48 -12.45 11.19
N PRO A 224 29.72 -11.82 12.35
CA PRO A 224 29.24 -12.23 13.67
C PRO A 224 27.77 -11.82 13.91
N TYR A 225 26.99 -12.72 14.53
CA TYR A 225 25.68 -12.37 15.06
C TYR A 225 25.83 -11.39 16.21
N THR A 226 24.87 -10.48 16.36
CA THR A 226 24.87 -9.44 17.40
C THR A 226 23.56 -9.46 18.17
N LEU A 227 23.41 -8.56 19.14
CA LEU A 227 22.15 -8.37 19.86
C LEU A 227 21.00 -7.90 18.96
N ASN A 228 21.31 -7.38 17.76
CA ASN A 228 20.33 -6.97 16.76
C ASN A 228 20.00 -8.07 15.74
N SER A 229 20.71 -9.20 15.76
CA SER A 229 20.27 -10.38 15.02
C SER A 229 18.95 -10.90 15.59
N THR A 230 18.16 -11.58 14.77
CA THR A 230 16.85 -12.14 15.13
C THR A 230 16.96 -13.64 15.47
N LEU A 231 15.89 -14.22 16.02
CA LEU A 231 15.81 -15.68 16.16
C LEU A 231 15.86 -16.36 14.78
N ARG A 232 15.25 -15.75 13.76
CA ARG A 232 15.30 -16.24 12.38
C ARG A 232 16.73 -16.32 11.86
N ASP A 233 17.57 -15.31 12.13
CA ASP A 233 18.98 -15.29 11.70
C ASP A 233 19.77 -16.46 12.29
N ILE A 234 19.53 -16.80 13.56
CA ILE A 234 20.32 -17.82 14.27
C ILE A 234 19.67 -19.21 14.25
N LYS A 235 18.46 -19.39 13.69
CA LYS A 235 17.66 -20.64 13.77
C LYS A 235 18.38 -21.90 13.27
N HIS A 236 19.39 -21.73 12.44
CA HIS A 236 20.21 -22.81 11.90
C HIS A 236 21.38 -23.24 12.82
N THR A 237 21.74 -22.41 13.81
CA THR A 237 22.76 -22.73 14.83
C THR A 237 22.20 -23.70 15.88
N LEU A 238 23.08 -24.37 16.65
CA LEU A 238 22.63 -25.30 17.70
C LEU A 238 21.75 -24.62 18.75
N ILE A 239 22.19 -23.47 19.29
CA ILE A 239 21.41 -22.72 20.27
C ILE A 239 20.12 -22.16 19.66
N GLY A 240 20.16 -21.69 18.41
CA GLY A 240 18.99 -21.20 17.71
C GLY A 240 17.93 -22.27 17.47
N LYS A 241 18.33 -23.51 17.12
CA LYS A 241 17.40 -24.65 17.00
C LYS A 241 16.69 -24.96 18.32
N ILE A 242 17.42 -24.88 19.44
CA ILE A 242 16.86 -25.09 20.79
C ILE A 242 15.82 -24.01 21.11
N ILE A 243 16.17 -22.74 20.90
CA ILE A 243 15.26 -21.62 21.17
C ILE A 243 14.03 -21.72 20.25
N TYR A 244 14.24 -21.97 18.96
CA TYR A 244 13.15 -22.12 17.98
C TYR A 244 12.16 -23.22 18.37
N LYS A 245 12.66 -24.40 18.76
CA LYS A 245 11.79 -25.50 19.24
C LYS A 245 11.00 -25.08 20.48
N LYS A 246 11.64 -24.45 21.47
CA LYS A 246 10.94 -23.95 22.67
C LYS A 246 9.88 -22.91 22.33
N THR A 247 10.13 -22.04 21.36
CA THR A 247 9.14 -21.06 20.89
C THR A 247 7.93 -21.75 20.26
N LEU A 248 8.14 -22.78 19.44
CA LEU A 248 7.05 -23.58 18.88
C LEU A 248 6.23 -24.26 19.99
N ASP A 249 6.90 -24.97 20.91
CA ASP A 249 6.26 -25.66 22.03
C ASP A 249 5.44 -24.69 22.91
N MET A 250 5.89 -23.44 23.05
CA MET A 250 5.18 -22.39 23.78
C MET A 250 3.93 -21.93 23.04
N ILE A 251 4.02 -21.66 21.73
CA ILE A 251 2.89 -21.20 20.90
C ILE A 251 1.82 -22.30 20.79
N GLU A 252 2.21 -23.56 20.67
CA GLU A 252 1.27 -24.69 20.63
C GLU A 252 0.45 -24.82 21.91
N LYS A 253 1.01 -24.40 23.06
CA LYS A 253 0.33 -24.40 24.37
C LYS A 253 -0.51 -23.16 24.62
N MET A 254 -0.49 -22.15 23.75
CA MET A 254 -1.34 -20.96 23.90
C MET A 254 -2.79 -21.32 23.59
N ASP A 255 -3.70 -20.78 24.40
CA ASP A 255 -5.15 -20.93 24.23
C ASP A 255 -5.66 -20.03 23.10
N VAL A 256 -5.30 -20.40 21.87
CA VAL A 256 -5.61 -19.68 20.63
C VAL A 256 -6.13 -20.72 19.64
N GLU A 257 -7.36 -20.54 19.18
CA GLU A 257 -8.01 -21.54 18.31
C GLU A 257 -7.55 -21.42 16.85
N ASP A 258 -7.34 -20.20 16.34
CA ASP A 258 -7.09 -20.01 14.92
C ASP A 258 -5.60 -20.11 14.54
N GLU A 259 -5.35 -20.76 13.41
CA GLU A 259 -4.01 -21.02 12.89
C GLU A 259 -3.29 -19.74 12.43
N ALA A 260 -4.04 -18.73 11.97
CA ALA A 260 -3.47 -17.48 11.49
C ALA A 260 -2.82 -16.69 12.64
N THR A 261 -3.46 -16.63 13.79
CA THR A 261 -2.94 -16.00 15.00
C THR A 261 -1.72 -16.77 15.54
N LYS A 262 -1.73 -18.11 15.53
CA LYS A 262 -0.53 -18.90 15.88
C LYS A 262 0.65 -18.60 14.96
N ARG A 263 0.40 -18.52 13.64
CA ARG A 263 1.42 -18.15 12.66
C ARG A 263 1.92 -16.72 12.88
N MET A 264 1.04 -15.79 13.21
CA MET A 264 1.41 -14.41 13.56
C MET A 264 2.35 -14.36 14.78
N PHE A 265 2.05 -15.12 15.84
CA PHE A 265 2.94 -15.19 17.01
C PHE A 265 4.31 -15.77 16.66
N LEU A 266 4.34 -16.82 15.83
CA LEU A 266 5.59 -17.42 15.38
C LEU A 266 6.43 -16.44 14.56
N GLU A 267 5.82 -15.78 13.58
CA GLU A 267 6.50 -14.79 12.73
C GLU A 267 7.00 -13.59 13.54
N SER A 268 6.22 -13.14 14.53
CA SER A 268 6.61 -12.07 15.46
C SER A 268 7.82 -12.47 16.30
N ALA A 269 7.83 -13.68 16.87
CA ALA A 269 8.97 -14.18 17.64
C ALA A 269 10.22 -14.34 16.76
N LEU A 270 10.06 -14.85 15.53
CA LEU A 270 11.15 -15.07 14.61
C LEU A 270 11.85 -13.77 14.17
N THR A 271 11.09 -12.68 14.04
CA THR A 271 11.60 -11.38 13.54
C THR A 271 12.05 -10.43 14.66
N LEU A 272 11.71 -10.73 15.91
CA LEU A 272 12.14 -9.93 17.06
C LEU A 272 13.68 -9.99 17.22
N PRO A 273 14.38 -8.84 17.33
CA PRO A 273 15.80 -8.82 17.66
C PRO A 273 16.08 -9.53 18.98
N LEU A 274 17.22 -10.22 19.10
CA LEU A 274 17.58 -10.98 20.31
C LEU A 274 17.55 -10.12 21.58
N ARG A 275 17.94 -8.83 21.50
CA ARG A 275 17.79 -7.88 22.63
C ARG A 275 16.34 -7.69 23.10
N GLY A 276 15.37 -7.83 22.20
CA GLY A 276 13.93 -7.68 22.50
C GLY A 276 13.43 -8.74 23.47
N TYR A 277 14.05 -9.92 23.49
CA TYR A 277 13.72 -10.99 24.45
C TYR A 277 14.12 -10.67 25.90
N VAL A 278 14.93 -9.63 26.13
CA VAL A 278 15.16 -9.13 27.49
C VAL A 278 13.93 -8.38 28.00
N MET A 279 13.29 -7.60 27.13
CA MET A 279 12.15 -6.76 27.48
C MET A 279 10.90 -7.56 27.84
N SER A 280 10.79 -8.80 27.34
CA SER A 280 9.71 -9.72 27.68
C SER A 280 9.87 -10.37 29.07
N GLY A 281 10.98 -10.11 29.77
CA GLY A 281 11.23 -10.62 31.13
C GLY A 281 11.65 -12.09 31.20
N PHE A 282 11.66 -12.81 30.08
CA PHE A 282 12.01 -14.24 30.04
C PHE A 282 13.52 -14.51 30.09
N LEU A 283 14.35 -13.56 29.66
CA LEU A 283 15.81 -13.72 29.59
C LEU A 283 16.52 -12.50 30.15
N THR A 284 17.57 -12.72 30.93
CA THR A 284 18.43 -11.61 31.39
C THR A 284 19.32 -11.11 30.25
N HIS A 285 19.87 -9.91 30.42
CA HIS A 285 20.87 -9.36 29.49
C HIS A 285 22.10 -10.27 29.36
N ASN A 286 22.50 -10.96 30.44
CA ASN A 286 23.59 -11.95 30.41
C ASN A 286 23.22 -13.18 29.59
N ASN A 287 22.00 -13.72 29.75
CA ASN A 287 21.56 -14.87 28.96
C ASN A 287 21.58 -14.58 27.45
N ILE A 288 21.16 -13.37 27.03
CA ILE A 288 21.20 -12.98 25.62
C ILE A 288 22.64 -12.86 25.11
N LYS A 289 23.57 -12.31 25.89
CA LYS A 289 25.01 -12.32 25.53
C LYS A 289 25.55 -13.74 25.37
N GLY A 290 25.12 -14.66 26.24
CA GLY A 290 25.40 -16.09 26.14
C GLY A 290 24.89 -16.69 24.83
N ILE A 291 23.62 -16.42 24.47
CA ILE A 291 23.00 -16.87 23.22
C ILE A 291 23.77 -16.36 22.00
N VAL A 292 24.12 -15.06 21.97
CA VAL A 292 24.91 -14.48 20.87
C VAL A 292 26.30 -15.11 20.77
N ALA A 293 26.97 -15.36 21.90
CA ALA A 293 28.27 -16.02 21.93
C ALA A 293 28.19 -17.47 21.41
N LEU A 294 27.18 -18.23 21.86
CA LEU A 294 26.92 -19.60 21.40
C LEU A 294 26.57 -19.65 19.90
N ALA A 295 25.73 -18.73 19.41
CA ALA A 295 25.40 -18.61 17.99
C ALA A 295 26.64 -18.33 17.12
N ASN A 296 27.61 -17.59 17.68
CA ASN A 296 28.91 -17.33 17.07
C ASN A 296 29.97 -18.43 17.30
N ARG A 297 29.57 -19.62 17.78
CA ARG A 297 30.46 -20.76 18.10
C ARG A 297 31.50 -20.49 19.18
N ARG A 298 31.28 -19.48 20.05
CA ARG A 298 32.11 -19.21 21.22
C ARG A 298 31.54 -19.95 22.44
N LEU A 299 31.79 -21.26 22.50
CA LEU A 299 31.14 -22.17 23.46
C LEU A 299 31.47 -21.84 24.93
N PHE A 300 32.74 -21.70 25.27
CA PHE A 300 33.19 -21.44 26.65
C PHE A 300 32.69 -20.10 27.20
N SER A 301 32.86 -19.02 26.43
CA SER A 301 32.36 -17.71 26.83
C SER A 301 30.83 -17.67 26.85
N GLY A 302 30.17 -18.37 25.93
CA GLY A 302 28.71 -18.49 25.90
C GLY A 302 28.14 -19.15 27.14
N LEU A 303 28.70 -20.29 27.58
CA LEU A 303 28.28 -20.99 28.79
C LEU A 303 28.56 -20.17 30.05
N PHE A 304 29.69 -19.44 30.09
CA PHE A 304 30.05 -18.58 31.22
C PHE A 304 28.98 -17.51 31.52
N TYR A 305 28.34 -16.96 30.48
CA TYR A 305 27.26 -15.98 30.65
C TYR A 305 25.98 -16.54 31.28
N PHE A 306 25.78 -17.87 31.28
CA PHE A 306 24.64 -18.50 31.97
C PHE A 306 24.93 -18.82 33.44
N ILE A 307 26.21 -18.91 33.80
CA ILE A 307 26.67 -19.21 35.17
C ILE A 307 26.81 -17.92 35.99
N LYS A 308 27.17 -16.81 35.33
CA LYS A 308 27.29 -15.50 35.95
C LYS A 308 25.90 -14.90 36.20
N LYS A 309 25.41 -15.00 37.44
CA LYS A 309 24.22 -14.29 37.93
C LYS A 309 24.37 -12.78 37.70
#